data_AF-A0A966TMT5-F1
#
_entry.id   AF-A0A966TMT5-F1
#
_cell.length_a   1.000
_cell.length_b   1.000
_cell.length_c   1.000
_cell.angle_alpha   90.00
_cell.angle_beta   90.00
_cell.angle_gamma   90.00
#
_symmetry.space_group_name_H-M   'P 1'
#
loop_
_entity.id
_entity.type
_entity.pdbx_description
1 polymer ?
#
loop_
_entity_poly.entity_id
_entity_poly.type
_entity_poly.pdbx_seq_one_letter_code
_entity_poly.pdbx_strand_id
1 'polypeptide(L)'
;MKDKILTHFEDPAYLESLYRSDKQAFRLAFFAVYNEIADRPQAAFWNERLRYKTAPVVFGRKADLLFILGTALVTAFLVKIPALFGVDEERYYPRNISFILFTALLIYFANKQKLSVKICAAVSAVLLAGALFINWLPAATDSSSFILSCIHLPLFFWAMLGFVYTGARSLSRWEQRPAFLRYNGDLIVMTSLLVSAVMAL
;
A
#
# COMPACT_ATOMS: atom_id res chain seq x y z
N MET A 1 33.32 18.51 -20.64
CA MET A 1 32.22 18.81 -19.70
C MET A 1 32.71 19.59 -18.48
N LYS A 2 33.89 19.26 -17.93
CA LYS A 2 34.55 20.01 -16.86
C LYS A 2 34.64 21.52 -17.13
N ASP A 3 35.17 21.91 -18.29
CA ASP A 3 35.32 23.33 -18.66
C ASP A 3 33.97 24.05 -18.70
N LYS A 4 32.93 23.39 -19.23
CA LYS A 4 31.56 23.95 -19.26
C LYS A 4 31.00 24.19 -17.85
N ILE A 5 31.32 23.32 -16.89
CA ILE A 5 30.91 23.48 -15.48
C ILE A 5 31.64 24.67 -14.86
N LEU A 6 32.94 24.83 -15.11
CA LEU A 6 33.74 25.93 -14.58
C LEU A 6 33.31 27.29 -15.17
N THR A 7 33.10 27.36 -16.48
CA THR A 7 32.74 28.59 -17.19
C THR A 7 31.34 29.09 -16.83
N HIS A 8 30.38 28.18 -16.66
CA HIS A 8 28.97 28.52 -16.40
C HIS A 8 28.54 28.20 -14.97
N PHE A 9 29.49 28.18 -14.02
CA PHE A 9 29.20 27.74 -12.66
C PHE A 9 28.17 28.62 -11.94
N GLU A 10 28.14 29.91 -12.26
CA GLU A 10 27.21 30.88 -11.70
C GLU A 10 25.83 30.91 -12.39
N ASP A 11 25.64 30.12 -13.45
CA ASP A 11 24.37 29.99 -14.17
C ASP A 11 23.67 28.67 -13.78
N PRO A 12 22.69 28.71 -12.86
CA PRO A 12 22.01 27.51 -12.40
C PRO A 12 21.18 26.85 -13.50
N ALA A 13 20.64 27.63 -14.44
CA ALA A 13 19.82 27.11 -15.53
C ALA A 13 20.69 26.31 -16.51
N TYR A 14 21.88 26.83 -16.83
CA TYR A 14 22.84 26.12 -17.66
C TYR A 14 23.30 24.82 -16.98
N LEU A 15 23.69 24.85 -15.71
CA LEU A 15 24.12 23.66 -14.97
C LEU A 15 23.03 22.58 -14.89
N GLU A 16 21.77 22.95 -14.64
CA GLU A 16 20.66 21.98 -14.62
C GLU A 16 20.39 21.42 -16.03
N SER A 17 20.51 22.23 -17.09
CA SER A 17 20.39 21.73 -18.47
C SER A 17 21.49 20.71 -18.80
N LEU A 18 22.72 21.00 -18.38
CA LEU A 18 23.87 20.13 -18.58
C LEU A 18 23.73 18.82 -17.80
N TYR A 19 23.28 18.89 -16.55
CA TYR A 19 22.95 17.72 -15.73
C TYR A 19 21.85 16.85 -16.36
N ARG A 20 20.80 17.46 -16.92
CA ARG A 20 19.71 16.72 -17.56
C ARG A 20 20.12 16.05 -18.87
N SER A 21 21.07 16.64 -19.61
CA SER A 21 21.59 16.06 -20.85
C SER A 21 22.31 14.72 -20.62
N ASP A 22 23.16 14.66 -19.60
CA ASP A 22 23.86 13.44 -19.21
C ASP A 22 24.21 13.48 -17.71
N LYS A 23 23.39 12.78 -16.93
CA LYS A 23 23.51 12.76 -15.47
C LYS A 23 24.81 12.11 -15.00
N GLN A 24 25.29 11.06 -15.68
CA GLN A 24 26.48 10.34 -15.26
C GLN A 24 27.75 11.14 -15.60
N ALA A 25 27.86 11.62 -16.83
CA ALA A 25 29.00 12.42 -17.24
C ALA A 25 29.10 13.72 -16.42
N PHE A 26 27.96 14.38 -16.14
CA PHE A 26 27.94 15.58 -15.31
C PHE A 26 28.42 15.28 -13.90
N ARG A 27 27.93 14.20 -13.27
CA ARG A 27 28.34 13.80 -11.93
C ARG A 27 29.85 13.56 -11.83
N LEU A 28 30.42 12.83 -12.79
CA LEU A 28 31.87 12.56 -12.84
C LEU A 28 32.68 13.84 -13.05
N ALA A 29 32.26 14.68 -14.00
CA ALA A 29 32.92 15.94 -14.30
C ALA A 29 32.87 16.92 -13.12
N PHE A 30 31.71 17.02 -12.45
CA PHE A 30 31.51 17.86 -11.27
C PHE A 30 32.45 17.44 -10.13
N PHE A 31 32.49 16.15 -9.78
CA PHE A 31 33.39 15.69 -8.70
C PHE A 31 34.87 15.84 -9.05
N ALA A 32 35.23 15.79 -10.34
CA ALA A 32 36.60 16.01 -10.77
C ALA A 32 37.06 17.48 -10.61
N VAL A 33 36.15 18.45 -10.73
CA VAL A 33 36.44 19.88 -10.56
C VAL A 33 36.06 20.40 -9.17
N TYR A 34 35.45 19.56 -8.32
CA TYR A 34 34.86 20.00 -7.05
C TYR A 34 35.85 20.74 -6.14
N ASN A 35 37.11 20.28 -6.08
CA ASN A 35 38.15 20.94 -5.27
C ASN A 35 38.44 22.38 -5.73
N GLU A 36 38.20 22.71 -7.01
CA GLU A 36 38.42 24.05 -7.58
C GLU A 36 37.24 25.00 -7.34
N ILE A 37 36.06 24.46 -7.01
CA ILE A 37 34.81 25.22 -6.81
C ILE A 37 34.25 25.09 -5.39
N ALA A 38 34.96 24.39 -4.49
CA ALA A 38 34.48 24.02 -3.15
C ALA A 38 34.20 25.22 -2.24
N ASP A 39 34.82 26.36 -2.52
CA ASP A 39 34.63 27.64 -1.85
C ASP A 39 33.28 28.30 -2.16
N ARG A 40 32.62 27.88 -3.24
CA ARG A 40 31.36 28.48 -3.69
C ARG A 40 30.15 27.78 -3.06
N PRO A 41 29.14 28.54 -2.59
CA PRO A 41 27.96 27.96 -1.95
C PRO A 41 27.13 27.07 -2.90
N GLN A 42 27.13 27.35 -4.21
CA GLN A 42 26.46 26.51 -5.20
C GLN A 42 27.10 25.12 -5.31
N ALA A 43 28.42 25.01 -5.09
CA ALA A 43 29.11 23.72 -5.14
C ALA A 43 28.71 22.83 -3.97
N ALA A 44 28.53 23.40 -2.78
CA ALA A 44 28.02 22.67 -1.62
C ALA A 44 26.61 22.10 -1.88
N PHE A 45 25.72 22.89 -2.47
CA PHE A 45 24.38 22.45 -2.86
C PHE A 45 24.42 21.29 -3.87
N TRP A 46 25.20 21.44 -4.95
CA TRP A 46 25.32 20.40 -5.97
C TRP A 46 26.01 19.14 -5.43
N ASN A 47 26.98 19.27 -4.53
CA ASN A 47 27.63 18.15 -3.87
C ASN A 47 26.62 17.30 -3.10
N GLU A 48 25.78 17.93 -2.26
CA GLU A 48 24.72 17.22 -1.53
C GLU A 48 23.70 16.58 -2.48
N ARG A 49 23.23 17.32 -3.50
CA ARG A 49 22.29 16.80 -4.51
C ARG A 49 22.83 15.59 -5.27
N LEU A 50 24.11 15.60 -5.66
CA LEU A 50 24.74 14.53 -6.45
C LEU A 50 25.24 13.37 -5.58
N ARG A 51 25.57 13.62 -4.31
CA ARG A 51 25.92 12.59 -3.33
C ARG A 51 24.70 11.90 -2.74
N TYR A 52 23.55 12.56 -2.72
CA TYR A 52 22.30 11.98 -2.22
C TYR A 52 22.01 10.69 -2.99
N LYS A 53 22.33 9.57 -2.36
CA LYS A 53 21.84 8.27 -2.78
C LYS A 53 20.43 8.19 -2.23
N THR A 54 19.45 8.08 -3.12
CA THR A 54 18.09 7.70 -2.73
C THR A 54 18.21 6.56 -1.72
N ALA A 55 17.58 6.72 -0.54
CA ALA A 55 17.62 5.68 0.48
C ALA A 55 17.37 4.32 -0.22
N PRO A 56 18.24 3.32 -0.03
CA PRO A 56 18.09 2.05 -0.72
C PRO A 56 16.67 1.54 -0.47
N VAL A 57 16.07 0.91 -1.48
CA VAL A 57 14.78 0.23 -1.29
C VAL A 57 15.00 -0.83 -0.22
N VAL A 58 14.63 -0.50 1.02
CA VAL A 58 14.74 -1.41 2.15
C VAL A 58 13.65 -2.45 1.93
N PHE A 59 14.02 -3.58 1.33
CA PHE A 59 13.20 -4.78 1.41
C PHE A 59 12.92 -5.01 2.90
N GLY A 60 11.63 -5.10 3.25
CA GLY A 60 11.17 -5.10 4.64
C GLY A 60 11.91 -6.11 5.52
N ARG A 61 11.91 -5.89 6.83
CA ARG A 61 12.58 -6.80 7.77
C ARG A 61 12.02 -8.21 7.59
N LYS A 62 12.82 -9.25 7.85
CA LYS A 62 12.34 -10.66 7.81
C LYS A 62 11.02 -10.86 8.57
N ALA A 63 10.85 -10.15 9.68
CA ALA A 63 9.61 -10.16 10.47
C ALA A 63 8.41 -9.60 9.69
N ASP A 64 8.59 -8.54 8.91
CA ASP A 64 7.54 -7.94 8.09
C ASP A 64 7.15 -8.90 6.95
N LEU A 65 8.12 -9.58 6.34
CA LEU A 65 7.87 -10.59 5.32
C LEU A 65 7.12 -11.81 5.89
N LEU A 66 7.52 -12.30 7.06
CA LEU A 66 6.82 -13.39 7.74
C LEU A 66 5.40 -12.99 8.15
N PHE A 67 5.20 -11.74 8.56
CA PHE A 67 3.87 -11.20 8.86
C PHE A 67 2.98 -11.17 7.62
N ILE A 68 3.49 -10.64 6.50
CA ILE A 68 2.76 -10.60 5.22
C ILE A 68 2.45 -12.03 4.74
N LEU A 69 3.42 -12.94 4.83
CA LEU A 69 3.22 -14.35 4.48
C LEU A 69 2.14 -14.97 5.37
N GLY A 70 2.15 -14.73 6.67
CA GLY A 70 1.12 -15.18 7.60
C GLY A 70 -0.27 -14.69 7.22
N THR A 71 -0.42 -13.40 6.88
CA THR A 71 -1.70 -12.86 6.43
C THR A 71 -2.15 -13.44 5.09
N ALA A 72 -1.21 -13.69 4.17
CA ALA A 72 -1.51 -14.33 2.88
C ALA A 72 -1.98 -15.78 3.06
N LEU A 73 -1.35 -16.52 3.99
CA LEU A 73 -1.76 -17.88 4.33
C LEU A 73 -3.17 -17.92 4.95
N VAL A 74 -3.52 -16.94 5.80
CA VAL A 74 -4.89 -16.81 6.34
C VAL A 74 -5.89 -16.60 5.20
N THR A 75 -5.62 -15.67 4.28
CA THR A 75 -6.50 -15.46 3.11
C THR A 75 -6.58 -16.72 2.23
N ALA A 76 -5.46 -17.37 1.94
CA ALA A 76 -5.43 -18.60 1.15
C ALA A 76 -6.23 -19.73 1.81
N PHE A 77 -6.12 -19.87 3.14
CA PHE A 77 -6.92 -20.80 3.92
C PHE A 77 -8.41 -20.49 3.77
N LEU A 78 -8.84 -19.23 3.96
CA LEU A 78 -10.24 -18.82 3.79
C LEU A 78 -10.77 -19.09 2.38
N VAL A 79 -9.96 -18.89 1.34
CA VAL A 79 -10.33 -19.24 -0.04
C VAL A 79 -10.48 -20.75 -0.22
N LYS A 80 -9.63 -21.55 0.43
CA LYS A 80 -9.60 -23.01 0.26
C LYS A 80 -10.58 -23.78 1.14
N ILE A 81 -11.29 -23.13 2.07
CA ILE A 81 -12.30 -23.78 2.92
C ILE A 81 -13.29 -24.67 2.13
N PRO A 82 -13.89 -24.24 1.01
CA PRO A 82 -14.81 -25.09 0.24
C PRO A 82 -14.17 -26.41 -0.22
N ALA A 83 -12.97 -26.33 -0.79
CA ALA A 83 -12.23 -27.49 -1.28
C ALA A 83 -11.73 -28.40 -0.15
N LEU A 84 -11.38 -27.83 1.01
CA LEU A 84 -10.87 -28.58 2.16
C LEU A 84 -11.97 -29.32 2.93
N PHE A 85 -13.17 -28.73 3.00
CA PHE A 85 -14.28 -29.24 3.82
C PHE A 85 -15.48 -29.75 2.99
N GLY A 86 -15.39 -29.74 1.66
CA GLY A 86 -16.46 -30.20 0.77
C GLY A 86 -17.72 -29.33 0.82
N VAL A 87 -17.56 -28.03 1.06
CA VAL A 87 -18.68 -27.07 1.08
C VAL A 87 -18.95 -26.60 -0.35
N ASP A 88 -20.21 -26.43 -0.70
CA ASP A 88 -20.62 -25.86 -1.98
C ASP A 88 -20.05 -24.44 -2.19
N GLU A 89 -19.28 -24.29 -3.26
CA GLU A 89 -18.60 -23.05 -3.65
C GLU A 89 -19.60 -21.93 -3.97
N GLU A 90 -20.70 -22.26 -4.65
CA GLU A 90 -21.73 -21.29 -5.04
C GLU A 90 -22.44 -20.71 -3.82
N ARG A 91 -22.55 -21.48 -2.74
CA ARG A 91 -23.08 -21.02 -1.47
C ARG A 91 -22.04 -20.27 -0.64
N TYR A 92 -20.78 -20.67 -0.69
CA TYR A 92 -19.73 -20.14 0.18
C TYR A 92 -19.22 -18.77 -0.25
N TYR A 93 -18.86 -18.59 -1.53
CA TYR A 93 -18.17 -17.38 -1.96
C TYR A 93 -19.03 -16.11 -1.83
N PRO A 94 -20.30 -16.08 -2.26
CA PRO A 94 -21.13 -14.87 -2.12
C PRO A 94 -21.27 -14.41 -0.66
N ARG A 95 -21.32 -15.35 0.29
CA ARG A 95 -21.42 -15.06 1.72
C ARG A 95 -20.11 -14.56 2.32
N ASN A 96 -18.97 -15.12 1.86
CA ASN A 96 -17.70 -14.99 2.55
C ASN A 96 -16.66 -14.12 1.82
N ILE A 97 -16.94 -13.65 0.59
CA ILE A 97 -15.99 -12.87 -0.21
C ILE A 97 -15.48 -11.61 0.51
N SER A 98 -16.33 -10.93 1.28
CA SER A 98 -15.92 -9.75 2.04
C SER A 98 -14.89 -10.10 3.11
N PHE A 99 -15.07 -11.22 3.81
CA PHE A 99 -14.11 -11.67 4.83
C PHE A 99 -12.79 -12.07 4.19
N ILE A 100 -12.84 -12.78 3.06
CA ILE A 100 -11.64 -13.16 2.30
C ILE A 100 -10.81 -11.93 1.93
N LEU A 101 -11.45 -10.89 1.38
CA LEU A 101 -10.80 -9.67 0.95
C LEU A 101 -10.30 -8.81 2.12
N PHE A 102 -11.16 -8.57 3.12
CA PHE A 102 -10.89 -7.56 4.13
C PHE A 102 -10.12 -8.08 5.34
N THR A 103 -10.12 -9.38 5.64
CA THR A 103 -9.45 -9.91 6.86
C THR A 103 -7.95 -9.61 6.86
N ALA A 104 -7.24 -9.91 5.78
CA ALA A 104 -5.81 -9.62 5.69
C ALA A 104 -5.51 -8.12 5.73
N LEU A 105 -6.33 -7.30 5.05
CA LEU A 105 -6.19 -5.84 5.05
C LEU A 105 -6.40 -5.26 6.45
N LEU A 106 -7.43 -5.71 7.17
CA LEU A 106 -7.72 -5.29 8.54
C LEU A 106 -6.59 -5.68 9.48
N ILE A 107 -6.06 -6.90 9.39
CA ILE A 107 -4.90 -7.35 10.19
C ILE A 107 -3.68 -6.48 9.90
N TYR A 108 -3.38 -6.23 8.62
CA TYR A 108 -2.25 -5.42 8.20
C TYR A 108 -2.33 -3.99 8.74
N PHE A 109 -3.47 -3.31 8.56
CA PHE A 109 -3.62 -1.93 9.04
C PHE A 109 -3.74 -1.84 10.56
N ALA A 110 -4.32 -2.84 11.23
CA ALA A 110 -4.33 -2.89 12.68
C ALA A 110 -2.91 -2.92 13.26
N ASN A 111 -2.02 -3.71 12.66
CA ASN A 111 -0.60 -3.75 13.02
C ASN A 111 0.10 -2.43 12.66
N LYS A 112 -0.07 -1.95 11.42
CA LYS A 112 0.55 -0.70 10.94
C LYS A 112 0.19 0.51 11.80
N GLN A 113 -1.07 0.62 12.23
CA GLN A 113 -1.55 1.72 13.08
C GLN A 113 -1.30 1.48 14.58
N LYS A 114 -0.73 0.32 14.95
CA LYS A 114 -0.46 -0.09 16.34
C LYS A 114 -1.71 0.06 17.21
N LEU A 115 -2.82 -0.52 16.74
CA LEU A 115 -4.10 -0.44 17.45
C LEU A 115 -4.02 -1.13 18.81
N SER A 116 -4.82 -0.64 19.77
CA SER A 116 -4.89 -1.26 21.09
C SER A 116 -5.61 -2.61 20.99
N VAL A 117 -5.27 -3.53 21.91
CA VAL A 117 -5.87 -4.88 21.97
C VAL A 117 -7.40 -4.81 22.06
N LYS A 118 -7.94 -3.81 22.77
CA LYS A 118 -9.40 -3.58 22.89
C LYS A 118 -10.05 -3.32 21.53
N ILE A 119 -9.41 -2.50 20.70
CA ILE A 119 -9.93 -2.19 19.35
C ILE A 119 -9.79 -3.42 18.45
N CYS A 120 -8.65 -4.11 18.50
CA CYS A 120 -8.47 -5.35 17.73
C CYS A 120 -9.52 -6.41 18.11
N ALA A 121 -9.83 -6.54 19.41
CA ALA A 121 -10.88 -7.44 19.89
C ALA A 121 -12.27 -7.01 19.38
N ALA A 122 -12.59 -5.72 19.42
CA ALA A 122 -13.85 -5.20 18.89
C ALA A 122 -13.98 -5.43 17.38
N VAL A 123 -12.91 -5.18 16.62
CA VAL A 123 -12.87 -5.43 15.17
C VAL A 123 -13.08 -6.93 14.87
N SER A 124 -12.42 -7.80 15.63
CA SER A 124 -12.56 -9.25 15.49
C SER A 124 -13.97 -9.72 15.86
N ALA A 125 -14.58 -9.14 16.90
CA ALA A 125 -15.95 -9.43 17.29
C ALA A 125 -16.96 -9.05 16.21
N VAL A 126 -16.77 -7.90 15.54
CA VAL A 126 -17.61 -7.48 14.41
C VAL A 126 -17.44 -8.40 13.20
N LEU A 127 -16.21 -8.84 12.88
CA LEU A 127 -15.98 -9.84 11.85
C LEU A 127 -16.69 -11.16 12.18
N LEU A 128 -16.55 -11.67 13.40
CA LEU A 128 -17.22 -12.90 13.84
C LEU A 128 -18.74 -12.75 13.81
N ALA A 129 -19.28 -11.63 14.28
CA ALA A 129 -20.71 -11.35 14.23
C ALA A 129 -21.24 -11.31 12.79
N GLY A 130 -20.52 -10.66 11.88
CA GLY A 130 -20.86 -10.64 10.45
C GLY A 130 -20.83 -12.03 9.82
N ALA A 131 -19.81 -12.84 10.16
CA ALA A 131 -19.67 -14.19 9.66
C ALA A 131 -20.82 -15.08 10.16
N LEU A 132 -21.16 -15.00 11.45
CA LEU A 132 -22.30 -15.72 12.01
C LEU A 132 -23.61 -15.27 11.38
N PHE A 133 -23.83 -13.96 11.23
CA PHE A 133 -25.02 -13.39 10.61
C PHE A 133 -25.24 -13.91 9.18
N ILE A 134 -24.24 -13.80 8.31
CA ILE A 134 -24.40 -14.18 6.90
C ILE A 134 -24.50 -15.69 6.70
N ASN A 135 -23.91 -16.49 7.59
CA ASN A 135 -23.99 -17.95 7.52
C ASN A 135 -25.31 -18.48 8.12
N TRP A 136 -25.90 -17.80 9.10
CA TRP A 136 -27.24 -18.12 9.60
C TRP A 136 -28.33 -17.72 8.60
N LEU A 137 -28.12 -16.62 7.85
CA LEU A 137 -29.13 -16.11 6.93
C LEU A 137 -29.59 -17.19 5.92
N PRO A 138 -30.90 -17.51 5.87
CA PRO A 138 -31.43 -18.48 4.93
C PRO A 138 -31.22 -17.98 3.49
N ALA A 139 -30.57 -18.80 2.65
CA ALA A 139 -30.51 -18.55 1.22
C ALA A 139 -31.66 -19.30 0.56
N ALA A 140 -32.87 -18.77 0.68
CA ALA A 140 -33.91 -19.11 -0.28
C ALA A 140 -33.52 -18.48 -1.63
N THR A 141 -33.76 -19.21 -2.71
CA THR A 141 -33.29 -18.91 -4.08
C THR A 141 -33.70 -17.53 -4.62
N ASP A 142 -34.72 -16.87 -4.03
CA ASP A 142 -35.20 -15.52 -4.43
C ASP A 142 -35.23 -14.52 -3.25
N SER A 143 -34.40 -14.72 -2.24
CA SER A 143 -34.33 -13.83 -1.09
C SER A 143 -33.64 -12.51 -1.45
N SER A 144 -34.40 -11.46 -1.76
CA SER A 144 -33.88 -10.10 -1.96
C SER A 144 -33.05 -9.63 -0.76
N SER A 145 -33.43 -10.05 0.46
CA SER A 145 -32.68 -9.73 1.68
C SER A 145 -31.31 -10.40 1.75
N PHE A 146 -31.17 -11.62 1.22
CA PHE A 146 -29.89 -12.32 1.16
C PHE A 146 -28.94 -11.66 0.17
N ILE A 147 -29.42 -11.37 -1.05
CA ILE A 147 -28.62 -10.68 -2.08
C ILE A 147 -28.19 -9.30 -1.57
N LEU A 148 -29.14 -8.55 -0.99
CA LEU A 148 -28.85 -7.24 -0.43
C LEU A 148 -27.78 -7.32 0.66
N SER A 149 -27.86 -8.30 1.56
CA SER A 149 -26.85 -8.53 2.60
C SER A 149 -25.48 -8.83 1.99
N CYS A 150 -25.40 -9.69 0.97
CA CYS A 150 -24.14 -10.01 0.28
C CYS A 150 -23.50 -8.79 -0.40
N ILE A 151 -24.30 -7.82 -0.86
CA ILE A 151 -23.79 -6.55 -1.43
C ILE A 151 -23.36 -5.57 -0.34
N HIS A 152 -24.06 -5.53 0.79
CA HIS A 152 -23.78 -4.58 1.87
C HIS A 152 -22.59 -4.99 2.75
N LEU A 153 -22.32 -6.29 2.93
CA LEU A 153 -21.18 -6.77 3.70
C LEU A 153 -19.82 -6.24 3.18
N PRO A 154 -19.52 -6.28 1.86
CA PRO A 154 -18.30 -5.70 1.31
C PRO A 154 -18.18 -4.21 1.63
N LEU A 155 -19.25 -3.44 1.47
CA LEU A 155 -19.26 -2.00 1.76
C LEU A 155 -19.06 -1.71 3.25
N PHE A 156 -19.69 -2.50 4.10
CA PHE A 156 -19.55 -2.39 5.55
C PHE A 156 -18.10 -2.65 5.99
N PHE A 157 -17.48 -3.74 5.52
CA PHE A 157 -16.09 -4.04 5.85
C PHE A 157 -15.09 -3.10 5.17
N TRP A 158 -15.44 -2.53 4.02
CA TRP A 158 -14.66 -1.45 3.42
C TRP A 158 -14.68 -0.18 4.29
N ALA A 159 -15.84 0.21 4.81
CA ALA A 159 -15.95 1.33 5.75
C ALA A 159 -15.19 1.05 7.06
N MET A 160 -15.28 -0.19 7.56
CA MET A 160 -14.54 -0.66 8.73
C MET A 160 -13.03 -0.62 8.49
N LEU A 161 -12.57 -1.01 7.29
CA LEU A 161 -11.18 -0.88 6.88
C LEU A 161 -10.74 0.59 6.92
N GLY A 162 -11.57 1.52 6.47
CA GLY A 162 -11.31 2.96 6.60
C GLY A 162 -11.16 3.42 8.06
N PHE A 163 -11.99 2.90 8.96
CA PHE A 163 -11.87 3.17 10.40
C PHE A 163 -10.55 2.64 10.99
N VAL A 164 -10.17 1.40 10.64
CA VAL A 164 -8.88 0.80 11.04
C VAL A 164 -7.70 1.55 10.41
N TYR A 165 -7.81 1.93 9.15
CA TYR A 165 -6.81 2.69 8.38
C TYR A 165 -6.49 4.03 9.04
N THR A 166 -7.49 4.73 9.55
CA THR A 166 -7.33 6.02 10.25
C THR A 166 -6.89 5.88 11.72
N GLY A 167 -6.61 4.65 12.15
CA GLY A 167 -6.06 4.37 13.48
C GLY A 167 -7.12 4.29 14.59
N ALA A 168 -8.41 4.24 14.27
CA ALA A 168 -9.51 3.98 15.21
C ALA A 168 -9.56 4.90 16.46
N ARG A 169 -8.92 6.08 16.42
CA ARG A 169 -8.84 7.01 17.57
C ARG A 169 -9.94 8.06 17.60
N SER A 170 -10.44 8.51 16.44
CA SER A 170 -11.54 9.46 16.35
C SER A 170 -12.08 9.60 14.92
N LEU A 171 -13.41 9.59 14.78
CA LEU A 171 -14.12 9.87 13.52
C LEU A 171 -13.99 11.33 13.06
N SER A 172 -13.51 12.22 13.93
CA SER A 172 -13.41 13.67 13.70
C SER A 172 -12.14 14.09 12.94
N ARG A 173 -11.17 13.19 12.73
CA ARG A 173 -9.95 13.51 11.94
C ARG A 173 -10.23 13.47 10.45
N TRP A 174 -10.69 14.60 9.90
CA TRP A 174 -11.02 14.75 8.49
C TRP A 174 -9.81 14.60 7.55
N GLU A 175 -8.62 14.99 7.99
CA GLU A 175 -7.38 14.99 7.20
C GLU A 175 -6.98 13.62 6.66
N GLN A 176 -7.40 12.53 7.33
CA GLN A 176 -7.00 11.18 6.95
C GLN A 176 -7.98 10.52 5.97
N ARG A 177 -9.16 11.10 5.74
CA ARG A 177 -10.18 10.55 4.83
C ARG A 177 -9.74 10.63 3.36
N PRO A 178 -9.17 11.76 2.86
CA PRO A 178 -8.60 11.79 1.51
C PRO A 178 -7.46 10.79 1.34
N ALA A 179 -6.68 10.53 2.40
CA ALA A 179 -5.60 9.54 2.34
C ALA A 179 -6.12 8.11 2.16
N PHE A 180 -7.26 7.75 2.78
CA PHE A 180 -7.90 6.45 2.55
C PHE A 180 -8.45 6.34 1.12
N LEU A 181 -9.09 7.39 0.60
CA LEU A 181 -9.56 7.40 -0.78
C LEU A 181 -8.40 7.27 -1.79
N ARG A 182 -7.29 8.01 -1.56
CA ARG A 182 -6.08 7.88 -2.36
C ARG A 182 -5.50 6.47 -2.30
N TYR A 183 -5.44 5.87 -1.11
CA TYR A 183 -4.99 4.49 -0.95
C TYR A 183 -5.82 3.51 -1.79
N ASN A 184 -7.14 3.66 -1.85
CA ASN A 184 -7.98 2.81 -2.69
C ASN A 184 -7.67 3.00 -4.18
N GLY A 185 -7.46 4.25 -4.63
CA GLY A 185 -7.04 4.55 -5.99
C GLY A 185 -5.69 3.91 -6.34
N ASP A 186 -4.70 4.09 -5.46
CA ASP A 186 -3.38 3.48 -5.61
C ASP A 186 -3.47 1.94 -5.64
N LEU A 187 -4.30 1.34 -4.78
CA LEU A 187 -4.51 -0.11 -4.74
C LEU A 187 -5.06 -0.63 -6.08
N ILE A 188 -6.06 0.04 -6.66
CA ILE A 188 -6.66 -0.35 -7.93
C ILE A 188 -5.62 -0.25 -9.06
N VAL A 189 -4.88 0.86 -9.13
CA VAL A 189 -3.87 1.07 -10.17
C VAL A 189 -2.75 0.03 -10.04
N MET A 190 -2.19 -0.14 -8.84
CA MET A 190 -1.07 -1.06 -8.60
C MET A 190 -1.48 -2.52 -8.81
N THR A 191 -2.67 -2.92 -8.36
CA THR A 191 -3.18 -4.29 -8.58
C THR A 191 -3.40 -4.55 -10.07
N SER A 192 -3.95 -3.58 -10.81
CA SER A 192 -4.13 -3.71 -12.26
C SER A 192 -2.79 -3.89 -12.97
N LEU A 193 -1.79 -3.06 -12.64
CA LEU A 193 -0.44 -3.17 -13.20
C LEU A 193 0.21 -4.53 -12.89
N LEU A 194 0.07 -5.02 -11.66
CA LEU A 194 0.58 -6.33 -11.25
C LEU A 194 -0.09 -7.47 -12.02
N VAL A 195 -1.41 -7.44 -12.15
CA VAL A 195 -2.16 -8.47 -12.90
C VAL A 195 -1.78 -8.45 -14.38
N SER A 196 -1.68 -7.26 -14.99
CA SER A 196 -1.24 -7.13 -16.38
C SER A 196 0.19 -7.64 -16.59
N ALA A 197 1.10 -7.35 -15.65
CA ALA A 197 2.48 -7.84 -15.73
C ALA A 197 2.55 -9.37 -15.61
N VAL A 198 1.76 -9.97 -14.71
CA VAL A 198 1.67 -11.44 -14.57
C VAL A 198 1.07 -12.08 -15.82
N MET A 199 0.07 -11.46 -16.45
CA MET A 199 -0.55 -11.98 -17.68
C MET A 199 0.40 -11.91 -18.89
N ALA A 200 1.33 -10.94 -18.90
CA ALA A 200 2.30 -10.78 -19.97
C ALA A 200 3.52 -11.72 -19.85
N LEU A 201 3.67 -12.42 -18.72
CA LEU A 201 4.76 -13.36 -18.43
C LEU A 201 4.36 -14.79 -18.82
#